data_AF-A0A953R1D7-F1
#
_entry.id   AF-A0A953R1D7-F1
#
_cell.length_a   1.000
_cell.length_b   1.000
_cell.length_c   1.000
_cell.angle_alpha   90.00
_cell.angle_beta   90.00
_cell.angle_gamma   90.00
#
_symmetry.space_group_name_H-M   'P 1'
#
loop_
_entity.id
_entity.type
_entity.pdbx_description
1 polymer ?
#
loop_
_entity_poly.entity_id
_entity_poly.type
_entity_poly.pdbx_seq_one_letter_code
_entity_poly.pdbx_strand_id
1 'polypeptide(L)'
;MHTVHYGMGVPVRKLPAILREFTGIEVTQSALTQDALKKSEGVVGNAYQELRAGVATAPAVYTDDTGWRIHGQKAHLMAFDTDQAAVFQIRRRHRNEEVRELIPADYAGVMVTDRGKSYDAKELLGVKQQKCLDHLKENINEVLERKAGRARSFGLKLKSILREARQLWRDQRAGKAKQFEAEVERIEEELTTHLRPRMLKDEDNQRLLDGIGLQHDRERVLLFLHDPTIDPTNNRGERRLRSAVILRQLSHGSKNERGAEAFAGFTSVIQTAAKNKAAPSSTPYRICSSPKGTKPLPRPTRHRRNQTEAVNQLPSMREV
;
A
#
# COMPACT_ATOMS: atom_id res chain seq x y z
N MET A 1 -5.81 20.60 4.19
CA MET A 1 -7.13 20.26 3.60
C MET A 1 -7.15 18.83 3.02
N HIS A 2 -6.29 18.49 2.05
CA HIS A 2 -6.29 17.14 1.44
C HIS A 2 -5.99 16.00 2.42
N THR A 3 -5.12 16.21 3.40
CA THR A 3 -4.88 15.25 4.50
C THR A 3 -6.15 14.93 5.29
N VAL A 4 -7.05 15.91 5.47
CA VAL A 4 -8.30 15.73 6.21
C VAL A 4 -9.29 14.90 5.39
N HIS A 5 -9.35 15.11 4.08
CA HIS A 5 -10.18 14.29 3.20
C HIS A 5 -9.60 12.88 3.01
N TYR A 6 -8.44 12.77 2.36
CA TYR A 6 -7.86 11.48 1.94
C TYR A 6 -7.18 10.72 3.09
N GLY A 7 -6.75 11.40 4.15
CA GLY A 7 -6.10 10.77 5.30
C GLY A 7 -7.06 10.45 6.45
N MET A 8 -8.00 11.34 6.75
CA MET A 8 -8.87 11.25 7.93
C MET A 8 -10.33 10.87 7.62
N GLY A 9 -10.71 10.71 6.35
CA GLY A 9 -12.05 10.23 6.02
C GLY A 9 -13.13 11.31 5.90
N VAL A 10 -12.78 12.60 6.00
CA VAL A 10 -13.79 13.66 6.00
C VAL A 10 -14.32 13.89 4.57
N PRO A 11 -15.64 13.80 4.31
CA PRO A 11 -16.17 14.04 2.97
C PRO A 11 -15.85 15.46 2.47
N VAL A 12 -15.44 15.61 1.20
CA VAL A 12 -15.05 16.93 0.63
C VAL A 12 -16.15 17.99 0.84
N ARG A 13 -17.43 17.61 0.75
CA ARG A 13 -18.58 18.51 0.98
C ARG A 13 -18.62 19.15 2.37
N LYS A 14 -18.01 18.52 3.38
CA LYS A 14 -17.95 19.04 4.76
C LYS A 14 -16.76 19.96 5.00
N LEU A 15 -15.71 19.89 4.15
CA LEU A 15 -14.50 20.66 4.34
C LEU A 15 -14.72 22.19 4.31
N PRO A 16 -15.53 22.77 3.39
CA PRO A 16 -15.85 24.19 3.42
C PRO A 16 -16.37 24.69 4.78
N ALA A 17 -17.35 23.99 5.34
CA ALA A 17 -17.95 24.36 6.63
C ALA A 17 -16.92 24.25 7.77
N ILE A 18 -16.13 23.17 7.80
CA ILE A 18 -15.08 22.97 8.79
C ILE A 18 -14.03 24.10 8.70
N LEU A 19 -13.61 24.47 7.50
CA LEU A 19 -12.60 25.52 7.32
C LEU A 19 -13.11 26.89 7.72
N ARG A 20 -14.34 27.22 7.36
CA ARG A 20 -14.97 28.47 7.78
C ARG A 20 -15.05 28.55 9.31
N GLU A 21 -15.48 27.47 9.96
CA GLU A 21 -15.65 27.42 11.41
C GLU A 21 -14.31 27.59 12.17
N PHE A 22 -13.28 26.84 11.79
CA PHE A 22 -12.02 26.82 12.55
C PHE A 22 -11.01 27.88 12.12
N THR A 23 -11.13 28.42 10.90
CA THR A 23 -10.10 29.33 10.33
C THR A 23 -10.66 30.63 9.75
N GLY A 24 -11.98 30.76 9.60
CA GLY A 24 -12.61 31.88 8.90
C GLY A 24 -12.43 31.88 7.38
N ILE A 25 -11.71 30.90 6.82
CA ILE A 25 -11.44 30.80 5.38
C ILE A 25 -12.67 30.25 4.66
N GLU A 26 -13.17 31.01 3.69
CA GLU A 26 -14.21 30.55 2.77
C GLU A 26 -13.61 29.88 1.53
N VAL A 27 -14.04 28.65 1.25
CA VAL A 27 -13.62 27.89 0.07
C VAL A 27 -14.79 27.08 -0.46
N THR A 28 -14.90 26.95 -1.77
CA THR A 28 -15.93 26.11 -2.38
C THR A 28 -15.46 24.66 -2.52
N GLN A 29 -16.40 23.72 -2.52
CA GLN A 29 -16.10 22.32 -2.81
C GLN A 29 -15.40 22.14 -4.18
N SER A 30 -15.82 22.92 -5.18
CA SER A 30 -15.25 22.89 -6.51
C SER A 30 -13.79 23.32 -6.52
N ALA A 31 -13.43 24.38 -5.78
CA ALA A 31 -12.04 24.81 -5.64
C ALA A 31 -11.16 23.74 -5.01
N LEU A 32 -11.64 23.05 -3.97
CA LEU A 32 -10.92 21.92 -3.35
C LEU A 32 -10.70 20.77 -4.33
N THR A 33 -11.72 20.45 -5.14
CA THR A 33 -11.65 19.37 -6.13
C THR A 33 -10.67 19.72 -7.24
N GLN A 34 -10.72 20.95 -7.77
CA GLN A 34 -9.79 21.41 -8.80
C GLN A 34 -8.34 21.44 -8.30
N ASP A 35 -8.10 21.89 -7.07
CA ASP A 35 -6.78 21.87 -6.45
C ASP A 35 -6.27 20.43 -6.25
N ALA A 36 -7.13 19.50 -5.86
CA ALA A 36 -6.78 18.08 -5.76
C ALA A 36 -6.35 17.52 -7.12
N LEU A 37 -7.14 17.75 -8.17
CA LEU A 37 -6.81 17.28 -9.53
C LEU A 37 -5.49 17.88 -10.02
N LYS A 38 -5.31 19.21 -9.90
CA LYS A 38 -4.08 19.90 -10.31
C LYS A 38 -2.85 19.36 -9.58
N LYS A 39 -2.96 19.07 -8.28
CA LYS A 39 -1.86 18.50 -7.50
C LYS A 39 -1.58 17.04 -7.87
N SER A 40 -2.62 16.27 -8.13
CA SER A 40 -2.51 14.88 -8.60
C SER A 40 -1.82 14.79 -9.96
N GLU A 41 -2.01 15.78 -10.83
CA GLU A 41 -1.34 15.87 -12.13
C GLU A 41 0.06 16.51 -12.04
N GLY A 42 0.46 17.00 -10.86
CA GLY A 42 1.74 17.64 -10.62
C GLY A 42 2.46 17.00 -9.43
N VAL A 43 2.69 17.79 -8.39
CA VAL A 43 3.55 17.42 -7.26
C VAL A 43 3.16 16.11 -6.55
N VAL A 44 1.87 15.81 -6.41
CA VAL A 44 1.40 14.57 -5.79
C VAL A 44 1.50 13.40 -6.76
N GLY A 45 1.25 13.64 -8.05
CA GLY A 45 1.43 12.65 -9.10
C GLY A 45 2.87 12.17 -9.19
N ASN A 46 3.82 13.10 -9.22
CA ASN A 46 5.26 12.80 -9.28
C ASN A 46 5.70 11.98 -8.06
N ALA A 47 5.34 12.43 -6.85
CA ALA A 47 5.64 11.69 -5.63
C ALA A 47 5.00 10.29 -5.62
N TYR A 48 3.77 10.17 -6.15
CA TYR A 48 3.10 8.87 -6.27
C TYR A 48 3.83 7.93 -7.25
N GLN A 49 4.33 8.43 -8.38
CA GLN A 49 5.12 7.61 -9.31
C GLN A 49 6.46 7.17 -8.70
N GLU A 50 7.14 8.04 -7.95
CA GLU A 50 8.34 7.67 -7.19
C GLU A 50 8.06 6.56 -6.18
N LEU A 51 6.96 6.69 -5.42
CA LEU A 51 6.53 5.65 -4.48
C LEU A 51 6.23 4.33 -5.18
N ARG A 52 5.53 4.36 -6.33
CA ARG A 52 5.25 3.16 -7.14
C ARG A 52 6.54 2.48 -7.61
N ALA A 53 7.50 3.25 -8.12
CA ALA A 53 8.77 2.70 -8.57
C ALA A 53 9.56 2.05 -7.42
N GLY A 54 9.49 2.64 -6.22
CA GLY A 54 10.15 2.10 -5.03
C GLY A 54 9.60 0.73 -4.57
N VAL A 55 8.33 0.41 -4.86
CA VAL A 55 7.72 -0.88 -4.47
C VAL A 55 8.48 -2.07 -5.07
N ALA A 56 8.86 -1.98 -6.34
CA ALA A 56 9.56 -3.06 -7.05
C ALA A 56 10.98 -3.34 -6.50
N THR A 57 11.52 -2.45 -5.67
CA THR A 57 12.85 -2.60 -5.05
C THR A 57 12.80 -2.99 -3.58
N ALA A 58 11.60 -3.08 -2.99
CA ALA A 58 11.46 -3.41 -1.59
C ALA A 58 11.82 -4.88 -1.33
N PRO A 59 12.39 -5.22 -0.14
CA PRO A 59 12.63 -6.62 0.22
C PRO A 59 11.34 -7.43 0.38
N ALA A 60 10.26 -6.79 0.83
CA ALA A 60 8.96 -7.40 1.04
C ALA A 60 7.83 -6.42 0.68
N VAL A 61 6.79 -6.93 0.02
CA VAL A 61 5.58 -6.19 -0.31
C VAL A 61 4.36 -6.99 0.14
N TYR A 62 3.56 -6.37 0.99
CA TYR A 62 2.28 -6.90 1.46
C TYR A 62 1.18 -6.34 0.58
N THR A 63 0.52 -7.21 -0.19
CA THR A 63 -0.49 -6.80 -1.16
C THR A 63 -1.84 -7.43 -0.87
N ASP A 64 -2.88 -6.61 -0.98
CA ASP A 64 -4.27 -7.01 -0.84
C ASP A 64 -5.15 -6.11 -1.72
N ASP A 65 -6.37 -6.54 -2.02
CA ASP A 65 -7.29 -5.78 -2.86
C ASP A 65 -8.74 -5.81 -2.37
N THR A 66 -9.50 -4.81 -2.81
CA THR A 66 -10.92 -4.70 -2.52
C THR A 66 -11.65 -4.05 -3.69
N GLY A 67 -12.97 -4.25 -3.75
CA GLY A 67 -13.79 -3.62 -4.78
C GLY A 67 -13.72 -2.09 -4.74
N TRP A 68 -13.77 -1.45 -5.89
CA TRP A 68 -13.97 -0.01 -6.03
C TRP A 68 -15.06 0.28 -7.06
N ARG A 69 -15.47 1.54 -7.16
CA ARG A 69 -16.39 1.98 -8.21
C ARG A 69 -15.87 3.24 -8.88
N ILE A 70 -15.91 3.26 -10.20
CA ILE A 70 -15.68 4.47 -11.00
C ILE A 70 -16.94 4.71 -11.81
N HIS A 71 -17.59 5.84 -11.55
CA HIS A 71 -18.88 6.18 -12.18
C HIS A 71 -19.92 5.06 -12.03
N GLY A 72 -20.03 4.47 -10.83
CA GLY A 72 -20.94 3.36 -10.53
C GLY A 72 -20.53 1.99 -11.08
N GLN A 73 -19.59 1.95 -12.02
CA GLN A 73 -19.10 0.72 -12.64
C GLN A 73 -18.01 0.07 -11.78
N LYS A 74 -17.88 -1.26 -11.87
CA LYS A 74 -16.92 -2.05 -11.11
C LYS A 74 -15.48 -1.61 -11.41
N ALA A 75 -14.71 -1.45 -10.36
CA ALA A 75 -13.26 -1.25 -10.36
C ALA A 75 -12.67 -1.99 -9.15
N HIS A 76 -11.36 -1.91 -8.98
CA HIS A 76 -10.61 -2.55 -7.92
C HIS A 76 -9.61 -1.56 -7.34
N LEU A 77 -9.49 -1.56 -6.03
CA LEU A 77 -8.46 -0.84 -5.28
C LEU A 77 -7.48 -1.88 -4.74
N MET A 78 -6.22 -1.74 -5.10
CA MET A 78 -5.11 -2.56 -4.63
C MET A 78 -4.25 -1.72 -3.69
N ALA A 79 -3.77 -2.32 -2.60
CA ALA A 79 -2.80 -1.72 -1.71
C ALA A 79 -1.52 -2.55 -1.69
N PHE A 80 -0.38 -1.86 -1.78
CA PHE A 80 0.95 -2.43 -1.74
C PHE A 80 1.70 -1.75 -0.59
N ASP A 81 2.03 -2.51 0.45
CA ASP A 81 2.65 -1.98 1.66
C ASP A 81 4.05 -2.58 1.84
N THR A 82 5.07 -1.72 1.88
CA THR A 82 6.49 -2.05 2.12
C THR A 82 6.95 -1.36 3.39
N ASP A 83 8.15 -1.59 3.92
CA ASP A 83 8.59 -0.86 5.13
C ASP A 83 8.63 0.65 4.96
N GLN A 84 8.93 1.12 3.75
CA GLN A 84 9.12 2.53 3.45
C GLN A 84 7.89 3.22 2.84
N ALA A 85 6.96 2.45 2.26
CA ALA A 85 5.85 3.02 1.49
C ALA A 85 4.52 2.29 1.71
N ALA A 86 3.44 3.01 1.43
CA ALA A 86 2.09 2.48 1.28
C ALA A 86 1.51 3.05 -0.02
N VAL A 87 1.33 2.20 -1.02
CA VAL A 87 0.91 2.60 -2.35
C VAL A 87 -0.45 2.00 -2.68
N PHE A 88 -1.36 2.85 -3.17
CA PHE A 88 -2.70 2.47 -3.55
C PHE A 88 -2.86 2.64 -5.05
N GLN A 89 -3.48 1.67 -5.70
CA GLN A 89 -3.74 1.71 -7.14
C GLN A 89 -5.22 1.38 -7.39
N ILE A 90 -5.89 2.19 -8.22
CA ILE A 90 -7.26 1.91 -8.66
C ILE A 90 -7.25 1.54 -10.14
N ARG A 91 -7.84 0.40 -10.49
CA ARG A 91 -7.95 -0.10 -11.86
C ARG A 91 -9.34 -0.63 -12.16
N ARG A 92 -9.76 -0.59 -13.42
CA ARG A 92 -11.05 -1.17 -13.86
C ARG A 92 -11.06 -2.69 -13.79
N ARG A 93 -9.89 -3.30 -13.98
CA ARG A 93 -9.70 -4.75 -13.93
C ARG A 93 -8.75 -5.09 -12.79
N HIS A 94 -8.84 -6.33 -12.32
CA HIS A 94 -7.89 -6.90 -11.38
C HIS A 94 -7.45 -8.26 -11.90
N ARG A 95 -6.45 -8.22 -12.77
CA ARG A 95 -5.75 -9.38 -13.31
C ARG A 95 -4.29 -9.30 -12.90
N ASN A 96 -3.51 -10.29 -13.32
CA ASN A 96 -2.08 -10.33 -13.05
C ASN A 96 -1.35 -9.12 -13.65
N GLU A 97 -1.80 -8.62 -14.81
CA GLU A 97 -1.22 -7.46 -15.47
C GLU A 97 -1.23 -6.21 -14.58
N GLU A 98 -2.33 -5.98 -13.85
CA GLU A 98 -2.45 -4.84 -12.94
C GLU A 98 -1.58 -5.00 -11.68
N VAL A 99 -1.44 -6.23 -11.14
CA VAL A 99 -0.48 -6.55 -10.06
C VAL A 99 0.96 -6.26 -10.51
N ARG A 100 1.28 -6.67 -11.74
CA ARG A 100 2.62 -6.54 -12.33
C ARG A 100 3.06 -5.11 -12.63
N GLU A 101 2.14 -4.15 -12.59
CA GLU A 101 2.52 -2.73 -12.66
C GLU A 101 3.39 -2.28 -11.47
N LEU A 102 3.34 -3.01 -10.34
CA LEU A 102 4.15 -2.72 -9.14
C LEU A 102 5.01 -3.91 -8.69
N ILE A 103 4.59 -5.15 -9.00
CA ILE A 103 5.34 -6.37 -8.70
C ILE A 103 5.76 -7.02 -10.02
N PRO A 104 6.86 -6.58 -10.65
CA PRO A 104 7.29 -7.14 -11.92
C PRO A 104 7.64 -8.63 -11.78
N ALA A 105 7.69 -9.35 -12.90
CA ALA A 105 7.89 -10.81 -12.90
C ALA A 105 9.28 -11.23 -12.37
N ASP A 106 10.25 -10.32 -12.42
CA ASP A 106 11.62 -10.44 -11.92
C ASP A 106 11.80 -9.81 -10.53
N TYR A 107 10.71 -9.50 -9.82
CA TYR A 107 10.77 -8.97 -8.45
C TYR A 107 11.53 -9.92 -7.53
N ALA A 108 12.67 -9.46 -7.01
CA ALA A 108 13.60 -10.25 -6.20
C ALA A 108 13.19 -10.38 -4.73
N GLY A 109 12.25 -9.55 -4.26
CA GLY A 109 11.75 -9.57 -2.90
C GLY A 109 10.65 -10.62 -2.69
N VAL A 110 10.00 -10.54 -1.53
CA VAL A 110 8.91 -11.44 -1.14
C VAL A 110 7.57 -10.73 -1.28
N MET A 111 6.63 -11.35 -1.98
CA MET A 111 5.24 -10.88 -2.04
C MET A 111 4.40 -11.63 -0.98
N VAL A 112 3.88 -10.90 0.01
CA VAL A 112 2.96 -11.44 1.01
C VAL A 112 1.54 -11.14 0.59
N THR A 113 0.72 -12.18 0.43
CA THR A 113 -0.60 -12.05 -0.20
C THR A 113 -1.55 -13.16 0.24
N ASP A 114 -2.83 -13.04 -0.12
CA ASP A 114 -3.81 -14.11 0.01
C ASP A 114 -3.66 -15.13 -1.14
N ARG A 115 -4.70 -15.96 -1.35
CA ARG A 115 -4.75 -16.95 -2.44
C ARG A 115 -5.60 -16.47 -3.63
N GLY A 116 -5.63 -15.17 -3.89
CA GLY A 116 -6.30 -14.59 -5.05
C GLY A 116 -5.68 -15.07 -6.38
N LYS A 117 -6.53 -15.30 -7.39
CA LYS A 117 -6.09 -15.84 -8.70
C LYS A 117 -5.08 -14.95 -9.43
N SER A 118 -5.15 -13.63 -9.24
CA SER A 118 -4.21 -12.67 -9.85
C SER A 118 -2.77 -12.87 -9.36
N TYR A 119 -2.59 -13.31 -8.11
CA TYR A 119 -1.30 -13.56 -7.48
C TYR A 119 -0.73 -14.95 -7.81
N ASP A 120 -1.56 -15.89 -8.24
CA ASP A 120 -1.18 -17.26 -8.58
C ASP A 120 -0.92 -17.49 -10.08
N ALA A 121 -0.89 -16.42 -10.86
CA ALA A 121 -0.62 -16.45 -12.30
C ALA A 121 0.79 -16.99 -12.62
N LYS A 122 0.95 -17.56 -13.83
CA LYS A 122 2.19 -18.23 -14.26
C LYS A 122 3.37 -17.26 -14.31
N GLU A 123 3.09 -16.01 -14.63
CA GLU A 123 4.02 -14.90 -14.71
C GLU A 123 4.68 -14.56 -13.37
N LEU A 124 4.07 -14.96 -12.24
CA LEU A 124 4.60 -14.75 -10.89
C LEU A 124 5.14 -16.05 -10.27
N LEU A 125 5.43 -17.08 -11.06
CA LEU A 125 6.05 -18.30 -10.55
C LEU A 125 7.48 -18.06 -10.06
N GLY A 126 8.23 -17.16 -10.70
CA GLY A 126 9.59 -16.78 -10.29
C GLY A 126 9.65 -15.83 -9.09
N VAL A 127 8.51 -15.26 -8.68
CA VAL A 127 8.43 -14.35 -7.54
C VAL A 127 8.23 -15.15 -6.26
N LYS A 128 9.08 -14.92 -5.25
CA LYS A 128 8.91 -15.51 -3.92
C LYS A 128 7.61 -15.00 -3.30
N GLN A 129 6.79 -15.91 -2.77
CA GLN A 129 5.53 -15.53 -2.14
C GLN A 129 5.39 -16.16 -0.77
N GLN A 130 4.80 -15.40 0.16
CA GLN A 130 4.26 -15.94 1.40
C GLN A 130 2.74 -15.84 1.35
N LYS A 131 2.04 -16.98 1.37
CA LYS A 131 0.59 -17.00 1.49
C LYS A 131 0.18 -16.75 2.94
N CYS A 132 -0.83 -15.90 3.11
CA CYS A 132 -1.35 -15.55 4.42
C CYS A 132 -1.88 -16.80 5.16
N LEU A 133 -1.23 -17.16 6.28
CA LEU A 133 -1.65 -18.31 7.09
C LEU A 133 -3.08 -18.17 7.65
N ASP A 134 -3.56 -16.94 7.88
CA ASP A 134 -4.90 -16.73 8.41
C ASP A 134 -5.98 -17.08 7.36
N HIS A 135 -5.74 -16.82 6.08
CA HIS A 135 -6.61 -17.31 4.99
C HIS A 135 -6.57 -18.84 4.86
N LEU A 136 -5.39 -19.47 4.98
CA LEU A 136 -5.29 -20.94 4.98
C LEU A 136 -6.09 -21.55 6.14
N LYS A 137 -5.98 -20.95 7.33
CA LYS A 137 -6.73 -21.37 8.53
C LYS A 137 -8.23 -21.20 8.35
N GLU A 138 -8.67 -20.12 7.71
CA GLU A 138 -10.09 -19.90 7.41
C GLU A 138 -10.64 -21.02 6.52
N ASN A 139 -9.93 -21.38 5.44
CA ASN A 139 -10.37 -22.46 4.56
C ASN A 139 -10.42 -23.81 5.29
N ILE A 140 -9.48 -24.06 6.22
CA ILE A 140 -9.53 -25.25 7.07
C ILE A 140 -10.74 -25.20 8.00
N ASN A 141 -11.03 -24.05 8.62
CA ASN A 141 -12.18 -23.88 9.51
C ASN A 141 -13.50 -24.13 8.80
N GLU A 142 -13.68 -23.62 7.59
CA GLU A 142 -14.88 -23.86 6.78
C GLU A 142 -15.14 -25.36 6.57
N VAL A 143 -14.10 -26.16 6.31
CA VAL A 143 -14.24 -27.61 6.20
C VAL A 143 -14.56 -28.22 7.57
N LEU A 144 -13.87 -27.79 8.63
CA LEU A 144 -14.12 -28.29 9.98
C LEU A 144 -15.55 -27.99 10.46
N GLU A 145 -16.16 -26.88 10.06
CA GLU A 145 -17.54 -26.54 10.41
C GLU A 145 -18.56 -27.47 9.73
N ARG A 146 -18.26 -27.94 8.52
CA ARG A 146 -19.14 -28.81 7.73
C ARG A 146 -18.95 -30.31 8.01
N LYS A 147 -17.86 -30.70 8.69
CA LYS A 147 -17.48 -32.11 8.89
C LYS A 147 -17.58 -32.56 10.35
N ALA A 148 -17.91 -33.85 10.51
CA ALA A 148 -17.95 -34.55 11.79
C ALA A 148 -17.07 -35.82 11.77
N GLY A 149 -16.73 -36.32 12.95
CA GLY A 149 -15.98 -37.58 13.11
C GLY A 149 -14.61 -37.58 12.40
N ARG A 150 -14.24 -38.71 11.79
CA ARG A 150 -12.91 -38.90 11.18
C ARG A 150 -12.59 -37.91 10.07
N ALA A 151 -13.59 -37.35 9.38
CA ALA A 151 -13.38 -36.38 8.31
C ALA A 151 -12.75 -35.07 8.81
N ARG A 152 -12.82 -34.76 10.11
CA ARG A 152 -12.16 -33.57 10.70
C ARG A 152 -10.66 -33.76 10.92
N SER A 153 -10.19 -35.01 10.99
CA SER A 153 -8.81 -35.32 11.42
C SER A 153 -7.75 -34.65 10.53
N PHE A 154 -7.97 -34.65 9.21
CA PHE A 154 -7.08 -34.03 8.24
C PHE A 154 -6.93 -32.52 8.48
N GLY A 155 -8.05 -31.80 8.55
CA GLY A 155 -8.06 -30.35 8.80
C GLY A 155 -7.51 -29.99 10.19
N LEU A 156 -7.83 -30.75 11.23
CA LEU A 156 -7.32 -30.51 12.59
C LEU A 156 -5.80 -30.65 12.65
N LYS A 157 -5.24 -31.70 12.03
CA LYS A 157 -3.79 -31.90 11.98
C LYS A 157 -3.09 -30.78 11.22
N LEU A 158 -3.60 -30.43 10.03
CA LEU A 158 -3.07 -29.32 9.23
C LEU A 158 -3.10 -28.00 10.01
N LYS A 159 -4.21 -27.70 10.69
CA LYS A 159 -4.35 -26.49 11.53
C LYS A 159 -3.36 -26.47 12.69
N SER A 160 -3.06 -27.63 13.29
CA SER A 160 -2.04 -27.71 14.37
C SER A 160 -0.66 -27.34 13.83
N ILE A 161 -0.25 -27.94 12.71
CA ILE A 161 1.06 -27.69 12.09
C ILE A 161 1.22 -26.19 11.77
N LEU A 162 0.22 -25.57 11.12
CA LEU A 162 0.26 -24.13 10.81
C LEU A 162 0.18 -23.23 12.06
N ARG A 163 -0.30 -23.73 13.19
CA ARG A 163 -0.29 -23.02 14.47
C ARG A 163 1.10 -23.11 15.11
N GLU A 164 1.71 -24.28 15.08
CA GLU A 164 3.07 -24.53 15.57
C GLU A 164 4.09 -23.69 14.79
N ALA A 165 4.01 -23.70 13.45
CA ALA A 165 4.86 -22.87 12.59
C ALA A 165 4.78 -21.37 12.96
N ARG A 166 3.55 -20.85 13.11
CA ARG A 166 3.33 -19.45 13.51
C ARG A 166 3.86 -19.16 14.91
N GLN A 167 3.78 -20.12 15.83
CA GLN A 167 4.27 -19.97 17.19
C GLN A 167 5.81 -19.96 17.21
N LEU A 168 6.46 -20.86 16.48
CA LEU A 168 7.91 -20.91 16.33
C LEU A 168 8.47 -19.57 15.81
N TRP A 169 7.83 -18.99 14.78
CA TRP A 169 8.21 -17.65 14.30
C TRP A 169 8.06 -16.55 15.36
N ARG A 170 7.00 -16.58 16.17
CA ARG A 170 6.84 -15.61 17.28
C ARG A 170 7.93 -15.78 18.32
N ASP A 171 8.25 -17.02 18.66
CA ASP A 171 9.27 -17.33 19.65
C ASP A 171 10.66 -16.93 19.15
N GLN A 172 10.95 -17.13 17.85
CA GLN A 172 12.19 -16.67 17.23
C GLN A 172 12.31 -15.15 17.28
N ARG A 173 11.27 -14.41 16.91
CA ARG A 173 11.28 -12.93 16.99
C ARG A 173 11.36 -12.40 18.42
N ALA A 174 10.89 -13.17 19.39
CA ALA A 174 11.00 -12.84 20.80
C ALA A 174 12.34 -13.27 21.42
N GLY A 175 13.24 -13.90 20.66
CA GLY A 175 14.50 -14.46 21.18
C GLY A 175 14.33 -15.64 22.13
N LYS A 176 13.20 -16.34 22.05
CA LYS A 176 12.81 -17.46 22.93
C LYS A 176 12.90 -18.83 22.27
N ALA A 177 13.01 -18.89 20.93
CA ALA A 177 13.12 -20.16 20.23
C ALA A 177 14.44 -20.86 20.61
N LYS A 178 14.32 -22.14 20.96
CA LYS A 178 15.45 -23.04 21.15
C LYS A 178 15.48 -23.98 19.96
N GLN A 179 16.68 -24.29 19.46
CA GLN A 179 16.85 -25.22 18.33
C GLN A 179 15.97 -24.83 17.12
N PHE A 180 15.94 -23.54 16.79
CA PHE A 180 15.04 -22.99 15.76
C PHE A 180 15.11 -23.77 14.45
N GLU A 181 16.32 -23.98 13.91
CA GLU A 181 16.53 -24.73 12.66
C GLU A 181 15.97 -26.16 12.72
N ALA A 182 16.20 -26.88 13.82
CA ALA A 182 15.71 -28.25 13.98
C ALA A 182 14.17 -28.30 14.06
N GLU A 183 13.54 -27.31 14.70
CA GLU A 183 12.07 -27.20 14.73
C GLU A 183 11.49 -26.77 13.38
N VAL A 184 12.20 -25.95 12.60
CA VAL A 184 11.82 -25.62 11.21
C VAL A 184 11.82 -26.89 10.37
N GLU A 185 12.90 -27.66 10.37
CA GLU A 185 13.02 -28.93 9.64
C GLU A 185 11.91 -29.91 10.05
N ARG A 186 11.65 -30.05 11.35
CA ARG A 186 10.59 -30.91 11.88
C ARG A 186 9.21 -30.51 11.36
N ILE A 187 8.88 -29.21 11.40
CA ILE A 187 7.59 -28.70 10.95
C ILE A 187 7.43 -28.86 9.44
N GLU A 188 8.51 -28.64 8.67
CA GLU A 188 8.53 -28.83 7.23
C GLU A 188 8.32 -30.29 6.84
N GLU A 189 9.00 -31.22 7.49
CA GLU A 189 8.81 -32.66 7.26
C GLU A 189 7.39 -33.09 7.61
N GLU A 190 6.86 -32.61 8.73
CA GLU A 190 5.50 -32.91 9.17
C GLU A 190 4.45 -32.37 8.20
N LEU A 191 4.63 -31.13 7.73
CA LEU A 191 3.73 -30.51 6.75
C LEU A 191 3.81 -31.22 5.40
N THR A 192 5.02 -31.49 4.92
CA THR A 192 5.27 -32.20 3.65
C THR A 192 4.66 -33.59 3.68
N THR A 193 4.86 -34.33 4.77
CA THR A 193 4.25 -35.64 4.97
C THR A 193 2.72 -35.56 4.99
N HIS A 194 2.16 -34.56 5.68
CA HIS A 194 0.71 -34.38 5.76
C HIS A 194 0.09 -33.96 4.42
N LEU A 195 0.81 -33.20 3.59
CA LEU A 195 0.38 -32.72 2.27
C LEU A 195 0.83 -33.61 1.10
N ARG A 196 1.48 -34.76 1.37
CA ARG A 196 1.93 -35.68 0.32
C ARG A 196 0.79 -36.08 -0.64
N PRO A 197 1.06 -36.23 -1.95
CA PRO A 197 0.06 -36.61 -2.94
C PRO A 197 -0.62 -37.93 -2.59
N ARG A 198 -1.95 -37.92 -2.44
CA ARG A 198 -2.79 -39.10 -2.20
C ARG A 198 -4.26 -38.77 -2.44
N MET A 199 -5.08 -39.81 -2.56
CA MET A 199 -6.53 -39.68 -2.64
C MET A 199 -7.16 -39.77 -1.25
N LEU A 200 -7.87 -38.71 -0.86
CA LEU A 200 -8.68 -38.64 0.34
C LEU A 200 -10.13 -38.98 -0.02
N LYS A 201 -10.80 -39.71 0.88
CA LYS A 201 -12.20 -40.13 0.68
C LYS A 201 -13.20 -38.97 0.72
N ASP A 202 -12.87 -37.91 1.45
CA ASP A 202 -13.72 -36.74 1.60
C ASP A 202 -13.29 -35.65 0.62
N GLU A 203 -14.23 -35.16 -0.19
CA GLU A 203 -13.96 -34.19 -1.25
C GLU A 203 -13.44 -32.86 -0.73
N ASP A 204 -13.93 -32.37 0.42
CA ASP A 204 -13.49 -31.08 0.96
C ASP A 204 -12.06 -31.18 1.49
N ASN A 205 -11.71 -32.30 2.12
CA ASN A 205 -10.32 -32.58 2.48
C ASN A 205 -9.44 -32.74 1.24
N GLN A 206 -9.94 -33.36 0.15
CA GLN A 206 -9.19 -33.45 -1.10
C GLN A 206 -8.92 -32.05 -1.68
N ARG A 207 -9.93 -31.17 -1.71
CA ARG A 207 -9.78 -29.78 -2.14
C ARG A 207 -8.77 -29.00 -1.28
N LEU A 208 -8.75 -29.24 0.03
CA LEU A 208 -7.75 -28.65 0.92
C LEU A 208 -6.34 -29.18 0.63
N LEU A 209 -6.19 -30.48 0.44
CA LEU A 209 -4.92 -31.12 0.08
C LEU A 209 -4.39 -30.53 -1.22
N ASP A 210 -5.20 -30.49 -2.28
CA ASP A 210 -4.80 -29.98 -3.58
C ASP A 210 -4.47 -28.48 -3.50
N GLY A 211 -5.31 -27.69 -2.83
CA GLY A 211 -5.19 -26.25 -2.76
C GLY A 211 -4.01 -25.76 -1.91
N ILE A 212 -3.78 -26.36 -0.74
CA ILE A 212 -2.69 -25.99 0.17
C ILE A 212 -1.40 -26.72 -0.22
N GLY A 213 -1.50 -27.99 -0.64
CA GLY A 213 -0.38 -28.77 -1.19
C GLY A 213 0.29 -28.05 -2.35
N LEU A 214 -0.49 -27.56 -3.34
CA LEU A 214 0.08 -26.78 -4.45
C LEU A 214 0.87 -25.54 -4.00
N GLN A 215 0.44 -24.87 -2.92
CA GLN A 215 1.17 -23.70 -2.41
C GLN A 215 2.40 -24.12 -1.61
N HIS A 216 2.33 -25.26 -0.91
CA HIS A 216 3.46 -25.86 -0.19
C HIS A 216 4.56 -26.31 -1.15
N ASP A 217 4.19 -27.00 -2.23
CA ASP A 217 5.12 -27.44 -3.29
C ASP A 217 5.83 -26.27 -4.00
N ARG A 218 5.24 -25.07 -3.92
CA ARG A 218 5.82 -23.82 -4.42
C ARG A 218 6.57 -23.03 -3.36
N GLU A 219 6.80 -23.61 -2.18
CA GLU A 219 7.47 -23.00 -1.03
C GLU A 219 6.76 -21.75 -0.47
N ARG A 220 5.44 -21.65 -0.65
CA ARG A 220 4.68 -20.42 -0.32
C ARG A 220 4.00 -20.44 1.04
N VAL A 221 4.07 -21.55 1.77
CA VAL A 221 3.35 -21.72 3.04
C VAL A 221 4.24 -21.38 4.24
N LEU A 222 5.51 -21.81 4.23
CA LEU A 222 6.44 -21.71 5.35
C LEU A 222 7.61 -20.75 5.13
N LEU A 223 7.61 -19.96 4.05
CA LEU A 223 8.73 -19.05 3.70
C LEU A 223 9.13 -18.10 4.84
N PHE A 224 8.19 -17.68 5.68
CA PHE A 224 8.44 -16.87 6.88
C PHE A 224 9.33 -17.55 7.94
N LEU A 225 9.52 -18.88 7.90
CA LEU A 225 10.46 -19.58 8.77
C LEU A 225 11.91 -19.48 8.26
N HIS A 226 12.10 -19.48 6.94
CA HIS A 226 13.41 -19.25 6.32
C HIS A 226 13.81 -17.77 6.28
N ASP A 227 12.82 -16.87 6.24
CA ASP A 227 13.02 -15.43 6.40
C ASP A 227 12.12 -14.87 7.52
N PRO A 228 12.59 -14.89 8.78
CA PRO A 228 11.83 -14.40 9.94
C PRO A 228 11.48 -12.90 9.92
N THR A 229 12.04 -12.13 8.97
CA THR A 229 11.66 -10.73 8.77
C THR A 229 10.27 -10.60 8.13
N ILE A 230 9.82 -11.63 7.40
CA ILE A 230 8.51 -11.72 6.77
C ILE A 230 7.46 -12.15 7.79
N ASP A 231 6.29 -11.51 7.77
CA ASP A 231 5.17 -11.91 8.61
C ASP A 231 4.46 -13.14 8.01
N PRO A 232 4.03 -14.11 8.84
CA PRO A 232 3.28 -15.27 8.38
C PRO A 232 1.86 -14.93 7.87
N THR A 233 1.40 -13.68 8.04
CA THR A 233 0.05 -13.26 7.67
C THR A 233 0.07 -11.92 6.95
N ASN A 234 -0.94 -11.67 6.12
CA ASN A 234 -1.09 -10.43 5.35
C ASN A 234 -1.86 -9.33 6.11
N ASN A 235 -1.90 -9.39 7.44
CA ASN A 235 -2.67 -8.44 8.25
C ASN A 235 -2.24 -6.99 7.99
N ARG A 236 -1.00 -6.80 7.55
CA ARG A 236 -0.44 -5.51 7.15
C ARG A 236 -1.12 -4.94 5.91
N GLY A 237 -1.24 -5.74 4.83
CA GLY A 237 -1.98 -5.36 3.63
C GLY A 237 -3.46 -5.09 3.91
N GLU A 238 -4.11 -6.03 4.60
CA GLU A 238 -5.53 -5.92 4.99
C GLU A 238 -5.80 -4.66 5.83
N ARG A 239 -4.96 -4.37 6.83
CA ARG A 239 -5.07 -3.14 7.64
C ARG A 239 -4.91 -1.89 6.78
N ARG A 240 -4.02 -1.92 5.78
CA ARG A 240 -3.78 -0.76 4.92
C ARG A 240 -5.00 -0.41 4.07
N LEU A 241 -5.78 -1.40 3.64
CA LEU A 241 -7.03 -1.16 2.91
C LEU A 241 -8.15 -0.57 3.76
N ARG A 242 -8.17 -0.77 5.08
CA ARG A 242 -9.30 -0.37 5.94
C ARG A 242 -9.67 1.11 5.81
N SER A 243 -8.67 1.99 5.80
CA SER A 243 -8.91 3.44 5.68
C SER A 243 -9.56 3.79 4.35
N ALA A 244 -9.12 3.17 3.26
CA ALA A 244 -9.70 3.36 1.94
C ALA A 244 -11.09 2.72 1.82
N VAL A 245 -11.34 1.58 2.48
CA VAL A 245 -12.67 0.95 2.57
C VAL A 245 -13.68 1.85 3.27
N ILE A 246 -13.30 2.48 4.38
CA ILE A 246 -14.14 3.45 5.10
C ILE A 246 -14.43 4.65 4.20
N LEU A 247 -13.40 5.20 3.56
CA LEU A 247 -13.55 6.30 2.60
C LEU A 247 -14.49 5.95 1.45
N ARG A 248 -14.37 4.74 0.90
CA ARG A 248 -15.26 4.21 -0.15
C ARG A 248 -16.71 4.18 0.31
N GLN A 249 -16.99 3.75 1.53
CA GLN A 249 -18.35 3.72 2.07
C GLN A 249 -18.96 5.12 2.18
N LEU A 250 -18.13 6.13 2.49
CA LEU A 250 -18.57 7.52 2.57
C LEU A 250 -18.72 8.18 1.19
N SER A 251 -17.83 7.86 0.24
CA SER A 251 -17.78 8.50 -1.09
C SER A 251 -18.52 7.75 -2.19
N HIS A 252 -18.84 6.47 -1.96
CA HIS A 252 -19.34 5.52 -2.95
C HIS A 252 -18.39 5.29 -4.15
N GLY A 253 -17.09 5.44 -3.92
CA GLY A 253 -16.04 5.33 -4.94
C GLY A 253 -15.68 6.68 -5.58
N SER A 254 -15.31 6.65 -6.86
CA SER A 254 -14.87 7.81 -7.65
C SER A 254 -15.88 8.14 -8.75
N LYS A 255 -16.06 9.42 -9.06
CA LYS A 255 -16.99 9.86 -10.12
C LYS A 255 -16.44 9.64 -11.54
N ASN A 256 -15.11 9.67 -11.71
CA ASN A 256 -14.38 9.51 -12.97
C ASN A 256 -12.95 9.02 -12.70
N GLU A 257 -12.19 8.72 -13.77
CA GLU A 257 -10.80 8.21 -13.68
C GLU A 257 -9.86 9.19 -12.98
N ARG A 258 -9.89 10.48 -13.38
CA ARG A 258 -9.06 11.52 -12.74
C ARG A 258 -9.25 11.59 -11.22
N GLY A 259 -10.49 11.41 -10.75
CA GLY A 259 -10.80 11.33 -9.33
C GLY A 259 -10.28 10.05 -8.65
N ALA A 260 -10.24 8.92 -9.36
CA ALA A 260 -9.63 7.69 -8.87
C ALA A 260 -8.10 7.82 -8.79
N GLU A 261 -7.46 8.41 -9.80
CA GLU A 261 -6.01 8.70 -9.78
C GLU A 261 -5.64 9.67 -8.65
N ALA A 262 -6.42 10.75 -8.47
CA ALA A 262 -6.23 11.66 -7.35
C ALA A 262 -6.36 10.94 -6.00
N PHE A 263 -7.38 10.10 -5.84
CA PHE A 263 -7.54 9.30 -4.63
C PHE A 263 -6.33 8.39 -4.38
N ALA A 264 -5.89 7.65 -5.39
CA ALA A 264 -4.73 6.76 -5.31
C ALA A 264 -3.45 7.53 -4.93
N GLY A 265 -3.16 8.64 -5.62
CA GLY A 265 -1.98 9.45 -5.40
C GLY A 265 -1.95 10.10 -4.01
N PHE A 266 -3.02 10.81 -3.62
CA PHE A 266 -3.08 11.45 -2.31
C PHE A 266 -3.04 10.44 -1.17
N THR A 267 -3.80 9.35 -1.25
CA THR A 267 -3.82 8.34 -0.20
C THR A 267 -2.46 7.70 -0.05
N SER A 268 -1.75 7.40 -1.15
CA SER A 268 -0.40 6.85 -1.11
C SER A 268 0.60 7.79 -0.45
N VAL A 269 0.63 9.06 -0.88
CA VAL A 269 1.55 10.07 -0.32
C VAL A 269 1.27 10.33 1.16
N ILE A 270 0.00 10.48 1.55
CA ILE A 270 -0.38 10.76 2.94
C ILE A 270 -0.09 9.56 3.85
N GLN A 271 -0.46 8.35 3.43
CA GLN A 271 -0.25 7.14 4.22
C GLN A 271 1.25 6.81 4.36
N THR A 272 2.04 7.04 3.31
CA THR A 272 3.50 6.90 3.37
C THR A 272 4.12 7.94 4.31
N ALA A 273 3.72 9.21 4.21
CA ALA A 273 4.21 10.24 5.12
C ALA A 273 3.86 9.96 6.59
N ALA A 274 2.66 9.43 6.86
CA ALA A 274 2.26 9.02 8.20
C ALA A 274 3.10 7.84 8.72
N LYS A 275 3.40 6.87 7.86
CA LYS A 275 4.25 5.73 8.17
C LYS A 275 5.66 6.15 8.56
N ASN A 276 6.28 7.04 7.78
CA ASN A 276 7.65 7.47 8.01
C ASN A 276 7.80 8.37 9.25
N LYS A 277 6.72 9.03 9.69
CA LYS A 277 6.68 9.76 10.96
C LYS A 277 6.54 8.85 12.18
N ALA A 278 5.92 7.69 12.02
CA ALA A 278 5.73 6.71 13.09
C ALA A 278 6.96 5.80 13.28
N ALA A 279 7.87 5.74 12.29
CA ALA A 279 9.12 5.02 12.41
C ALA A 279 10.08 5.77 13.38
N PRO A 280 10.71 5.09 14.35
CA PRO A 280 11.78 5.70 15.15
C PRO A 280 12.90 6.14 14.21
N SER A 281 13.22 7.44 14.24
CA SER A 281 14.12 8.07 13.28
C SER A 281 15.54 7.51 13.36
N SER A 282 15.95 6.69 12.40
CA SER A 282 17.37 6.45 12.07
C SER A 282 17.75 6.90 10.66
N THR A 283 16.81 7.46 9.88
CA THR A 283 17.09 7.95 8.52
C THR A 283 16.44 9.32 8.29
N PRO A 284 17.22 10.41 8.08
CA PRO A 284 16.65 11.72 7.80
C PRO A 284 16.22 11.80 6.33
N TYR A 285 14.94 11.55 6.05
CA TYR A 285 14.39 11.93 4.74
C TYR A 285 14.10 13.42 4.70
N ARG A 286 14.87 14.11 3.85
CA ARG A 286 14.67 15.48 3.41
C ARG A 286 13.40 15.52 2.58
N ILE A 287 12.27 15.89 3.18
CA ILE A 287 11.15 16.43 2.40
C ILE A 287 11.72 17.69 1.75
N CYS A 288 11.77 17.74 0.42
CA CYS A 288 12.08 18.94 -0.35
C CYS A 288 11.07 20.05 0.03
N SER A 289 11.38 20.80 1.07
CA SER A 289 10.89 22.15 1.24
C SER A 289 11.60 23.02 0.21
N SER A 290 10.86 23.42 -0.82
CA SER A 290 11.30 24.52 -1.69
C SER A 290 11.70 25.72 -0.81
N PRO A 291 12.80 26.43 -1.12
CA PRO A 291 13.17 27.62 -0.34
C PRO A 291 12.10 28.69 -0.57
N LYS A 292 11.33 29.02 0.48
CA LYS A 292 10.63 30.30 0.53
C LYS A 292 11.70 31.38 0.67
N GLY A 293 11.86 32.18 -0.38
CA GLY A 293 12.78 33.30 -0.41
C GLY A 293 12.25 34.45 -1.27
N THR A 294 11.06 34.96 -0.97
CA THR A 294 10.66 36.30 -1.42
C THR A 294 11.28 37.33 -0.47
N LYS A 295 12.37 37.99 -0.90
CA LYS A 295 12.78 39.26 -0.31
C LYS A 295 11.84 40.36 -0.86
N PRO A 296 11.26 41.23 -0.01
CA PRO A 296 10.49 42.36 -0.49
C PRO A 296 11.42 43.44 -1.08
N LEU A 297 10.99 44.06 -2.18
CA LEU A 297 11.64 45.24 -2.78
C LEU A 297 11.73 46.40 -1.77
N PRO A 298 12.86 47.12 -1.69
CA PRO A 298 12.95 48.30 -0.84
C PRO A 298 12.17 49.48 -1.45
N ARG A 299 11.41 50.19 -0.61
CA ARG A 299 10.79 51.48 -0.94
C ARG A 299 11.88 52.55 -1.11
N PRO A 300 11.69 53.54 -2.01
CA PRO A 300 12.70 54.56 -2.24
C PRO A 300 12.74 55.56 -1.07
N THR A 301 13.92 55.75 -0.49
CA THR A 301 14.20 56.79 0.50
C THR A 301 14.43 58.14 -0.18
N ARG A 302 13.66 59.15 0.26
CA ARG A 302 13.91 60.58 0.00
C ARG A 302 15.30 60.97 0.48
N HIS A 303 16.16 61.45 -0.41
CA HIS A 303 17.27 62.34 -0.05
C HIS A 303 17.00 63.76 -0.54
N ARG A 304 17.30 64.73 0.32
CA ARG A 304 17.17 66.17 0.09
C ARG A 304 18.55 66.79 0.28
N ARG A 305 18.88 67.76 -0.60
CA ARG A 305 20.00 68.72 -0.62
C ARG A 305 21.33 68.20 -1.20
N ASN A 306 22.12 68.98 -1.95
CA ASN A 306 21.97 70.31 -2.56
C ASN A 306 23.05 70.47 -3.64
N GLN A 307 22.71 71.21 -4.70
CA GLN A 307 23.51 72.15 -5.51
C GLN A 307 24.93 71.78 -5.99
N THR A 308 25.12 71.75 -7.32
CA THR A 308 26.02 72.70 -8.02
C THR A 308 25.65 72.82 -9.50
N GLU A 309 25.80 74.03 -10.01
CA GLU A 309 25.48 74.53 -11.35
C GLU A 309 26.43 74.00 -12.44
N ALA A 310 25.92 73.89 -13.68
CA ALA A 310 26.59 74.21 -14.97
C ALA A 310 25.67 73.74 -16.13
N VAL A 311 24.92 74.63 -16.78
CA VAL A 311 25.24 75.32 -18.05
C VAL A 311 24.99 74.45 -19.31
N ASN A 312 23.94 74.86 -20.05
CA ASN A 312 23.71 74.83 -21.51
C ASN A 312 24.18 73.64 -22.39
N GLN A 313 23.27 73.05 -23.17
CA GLN A 313 23.07 73.31 -24.62
C GLN A 313 22.18 72.21 -25.27
N LEU A 314 21.09 72.65 -25.93
CA LEU A 314 20.42 71.96 -27.05
C LEU A 314 21.20 72.30 -28.35
N PRO A 315 21.21 71.49 -29.44
CA PRO A 315 20.06 71.23 -30.33
C PRO A 315 19.95 69.76 -30.83
N SER A 316 18.77 69.22 -31.14
CA SER A 316 18.02 69.26 -32.42
C SER A 316 18.57 68.42 -33.60
N MET A 317 17.68 67.54 -34.09
CA MET A 317 17.40 67.17 -35.49
C MET A 317 18.32 66.21 -36.30
N ARG A 318 17.68 65.11 -36.72
CA ARG A 318 17.45 64.56 -38.08
C ARG A 318 18.61 64.18 -39.02
N GLU A 319 18.24 63.23 -39.89
CA GLU A 319 18.88 62.69 -41.12
C GLU A 319 19.90 61.57 -40.81
N VAL A 320 19.84 60.36 -41.39
CA VAL A 320 19.30 59.81 -42.66
C VAL A 320 18.71 58.42 -42.40
#